data_AF-A0AA39UNZ1-F1
#
_entry.id   AF-A0AA39UNZ1-F1
#
_cell.length_a   1.000
_cell.length_b   1.000
_cell.length_c   1.000
_cell.angle_alpha   90.00
_cell.angle_beta   90.00
_cell.angle_gamma   90.00
#
_symmetry.space_group_name_H-M   'P 1'
#
loop_
_entity.id
_entity.type
_entity.pdbx_description
1 polymer ?
#
loop_
_entity_poly.entity_id
_entity_poly.type
_entity_poly.pdbx_seq_one_letter_code
_entity_poly.pdbx_strand_id
1 'polypeptide(L)'
;DRGNYHQVPWHKVLSVGEVEPFANDSKKERQIMTYAASHNLARPDRPGCLAVGVSPCSYQIVWSDPSGGYASEAVDWERKKGELLLSFVYSLYIPSASCTAVDPTITLVDPTTSSSPRWNILFKGNVYEECRISFVGEPHSRQTVIFRHDSDGSVLMIKDQYTDKRRRFKESDLYEKLDGVAGWVTVVDSGDVGVVVGSGKLAREKKRLIMNSGGEALSKAKSVKTFLMSMYDILEAHRYAVMKKQVMHRDISHRNILVNPFGITDTIPEGPIFVNAILNSQSKAQPTALICDLDNGCVYRGVENSAEIKEQLKSRTGTPMFIARAVEAGQLQSSIKFSPMPLISDATVAEKYSKSYQGEVMRTFRDEGETYHGSRMNMSKWMARHDEIQRKAWFYHQPRHDVESVGWCIIAFILRAQPKEPGDVEDSLEELHKSWEILSGPVRLGLFTWPRQQWERALHPKLGFLGDFLLRLGGQMEPEYGFLDPPPPEDHLHEAFQRLLLNQIHSMTEDIELNTDKLRTLPEVKRRDTRDTATPFGVSVGQGEFFHIVNGLILIYLL
;
A
#
# COMPACT_ATOMS: atom_id res chain seq x y z
N ASP A 1 -37.83 -10.39 26.29
CA ASP A 1 -37.79 -10.31 24.83
C ASP A 1 -36.40 -10.05 24.28
N ARG A 2 -35.77 -11.09 23.73
CA ARG A 2 -34.58 -10.93 22.88
C ARG A 2 -35.09 -10.54 21.50
N GLY A 3 -35.32 -9.25 21.29
CA GLY A 3 -35.82 -8.71 20.04
C GLY A 3 -34.94 -9.15 18.87
N ASN A 4 -35.57 -9.58 17.78
CA ASN A 4 -34.93 -9.74 16.49
C ASN A 4 -34.33 -8.38 16.09
N TYR A 5 -33.03 -8.20 16.34
CA TYR A 5 -32.30 -7.06 15.79
C TYR A 5 -32.27 -7.24 14.27
N HIS A 6 -33.15 -6.52 13.57
CA HIS A 6 -33.04 -6.35 12.14
C HIS A 6 -31.75 -5.56 11.89
N GLN A 7 -30.70 -6.25 11.45
CA GLN A 7 -29.48 -5.60 11.00
C GLN A 7 -29.83 -4.76 9.78
N VAL A 8 -29.51 -3.47 9.84
CA VAL A 8 -29.72 -2.60 8.68
C VAL A 8 -28.37 -2.28 8.06
N PRO A 9 -28.25 -2.44 6.73
CA PRO A 9 -27.00 -2.14 6.05
C PRO A 9 -26.58 -0.68 6.19
N TRP A 10 -25.30 -0.45 6.44
CA TRP A 10 -24.71 0.88 6.64
C TRP A 10 -24.99 1.85 5.48
N HIS A 11 -25.07 1.35 4.25
CA HIS A 11 -25.36 2.18 3.07
C HIS A 11 -26.78 2.78 3.07
N LYS A 12 -27.68 2.30 3.94
CA LYS A 12 -29.03 2.85 4.13
C LYS A 12 -29.15 3.83 5.28
N VAL A 13 -28.11 3.93 6.10
CA VAL A 13 -28.12 4.74 7.33
C VAL A 13 -27.88 6.20 6.97
N LEU A 14 -28.64 7.11 7.58
CA LEU A 14 -28.45 8.56 7.39
C LEU A 14 -27.45 9.16 8.38
N SER A 15 -27.51 8.69 9.62
CA SER A 15 -26.67 9.10 10.74
C SER A 15 -26.63 7.99 11.79
N VAL A 16 -25.63 8.03 12.66
CA VAL A 16 -25.42 7.05 13.72
C VAL A 16 -25.51 7.68 15.10
N GLY A 17 -25.99 6.89 16.06
CA GLY A 17 -26.01 7.25 17.46
C GLY A 17 -25.40 6.17 18.33
N GLU A 18 -24.76 6.58 19.42
CA GLU A 18 -24.30 5.69 20.49
C GLU A 18 -24.96 6.09 21.80
N VAL A 19 -25.53 5.11 22.51
CA VAL A 19 -26.18 5.31 23.80
C VAL A 19 -25.44 4.53 24.86
N GLU A 20 -24.79 5.27 25.75
CA GLU A 20 -24.08 4.70 26.88
C GLU A 20 -25.03 4.51 28.08
N PRO A 21 -24.96 3.37 28.77
CA PRO A 21 -25.79 3.12 29.94
C PRO A 21 -25.30 3.85 31.21
N PHE A 22 -24.06 4.35 31.21
CA PHE A 22 -23.44 4.96 32.39
C PHE A 22 -22.92 6.39 32.12
N ALA A 23 -22.91 7.24 33.15
CA ALA A 23 -22.64 8.67 33.03
C ALA A 23 -21.18 9.02 32.62
N ASN A 24 -20.21 8.17 32.99
CA ASN A 24 -18.76 8.47 32.90
C ASN A 24 -17.99 7.47 32.01
N ASP A 25 -18.57 7.03 30.89
CA ASP A 25 -17.78 6.23 29.95
C ASP A 25 -16.85 7.12 29.12
N SER A 26 -15.56 7.08 29.46
CA SER A 26 -14.50 7.80 28.74
C SER A 26 -14.29 7.30 27.30
N LYS A 27 -14.97 6.22 26.89
CA LYS A 27 -14.91 5.65 25.54
C LYS A 27 -16.03 6.14 24.61
N LYS A 28 -17.05 6.82 25.14
CA LYS A 28 -18.23 7.30 24.39
C LYS A 28 -17.84 8.02 23.09
N GLU A 29 -16.97 9.03 23.19
CA GLU A 29 -16.51 9.83 22.05
C GLU A 29 -15.77 8.97 21.01
N ARG A 30 -14.91 8.06 21.47
CA ARG A 30 -14.15 7.17 20.59
C ARG A 30 -15.08 6.20 19.83
N GLN A 31 -16.10 5.68 20.49
CA GLN A 31 -17.03 4.73 19.90
C GLN A 31 -17.93 5.41 18.85
N ILE A 32 -18.55 6.54 19.20
CA ILE A 32 -19.37 7.29 18.23
C ILE A 32 -18.54 7.78 17.02
N MET A 33 -17.29 8.21 17.24
CA MET A 33 -16.36 8.55 16.16
C MET A 33 -16.07 7.36 15.24
N THR A 34 -15.94 6.15 15.81
CA THR A 34 -15.70 4.92 15.04
C THR A 34 -16.92 4.56 14.18
N TYR A 35 -18.13 4.79 14.69
CA TYR A 35 -19.36 4.58 13.91
C TYR A 35 -19.54 5.61 12.82
N ALA A 36 -19.29 6.90 13.10
CA ALA A 36 -19.33 7.95 12.09
C ALA A 36 -18.30 7.70 10.98
N ALA A 37 -17.11 7.25 11.35
CA ALA A 37 -16.07 6.83 10.41
C ALA A 37 -16.49 5.64 9.54
N SER A 38 -17.11 4.62 10.14
CA SER A 38 -17.62 3.44 9.41
C SER A 38 -18.75 3.82 8.44
N HIS A 39 -19.62 4.75 8.85
CA HIS A 39 -20.68 5.30 8.02
C HIS A 39 -20.12 5.98 6.76
N ASN A 40 -19.14 6.87 6.93
CA ASN A 40 -18.47 7.54 5.81
C ASN A 40 -17.88 6.53 4.81
N LEU A 41 -17.30 5.42 5.27
CA LEU A 41 -16.76 4.37 4.38
C LEU A 41 -17.86 3.61 3.61
N ALA A 42 -19.01 3.39 4.25
CA ALA A 42 -20.14 2.72 3.62
C ALA A 42 -20.95 3.63 2.68
N ARG A 43 -20.75 4.95 2.78
CA ARG A 43 -21.46 6.01 2.03
C ARG A 43 -20.45 6.88 1.29
N PRO A 44 -19.84 6.41 0.19
CA PRO A 44 -18.93 7.23 -0.61
C PRO A 44 -19.59 8.48 -1.22
N ASP A 45 -20.92 8.48 -1.36
CA ASP A 45 -21.74 9.64 -1.69
C ASP A 45 -21.80 10.67 -0.57
N ARG A 46 -21.37 10.33 0.65
CA ARG A 46 -21.37 11.20 1.82
C ARG A 46 -19.97 11.36 2.42
N PRO A 47 -19.22 12.40 2.01
CA PRO A 47 -17.91 12.70 2.58
C PRO A 47 -17.87 12.81 4.11
N GLY A 48 -18.97 13.23 4.72
CA GLY A 48 -19.01 13.45 6.16
C GLY A 48 -20.38 13.18 6.74
N CYS A 49 -20.39 12.89 8.04
CA CYS A 49 -21.56 12.48 8.79
C CYS A 49 -21.61 13.22 10.13
N LEU A 50 -22.79 13.74 10.47
CA LEU A 50 -23.14 14.10 11.84
C LEU A 50 -23.58 12.84 12.60
N ALA A 51 -23.20 12.72 13.85
CA ALA A 51 -23.51 11.61 14.74
C ALA A 51 -23.83 12.13 16.15
N VAL A 52 -24.49 11.31 16.97
CA VAL A 52 -24.91 11.71 18.33
C VAL A 52 -24.47 10.68 19.37
N GLY A 53 -23.77 11.14 20.41
CA GLY A 53 -23.45 10.34 21.58
C GLY A 53 -24.36 10.74 22.74
N VAL A 54 -25.07 9.79 23.34
CA VAL A 54 -25.98 10.00 24.48
C VAL A 54 -25.50 9.22 25.70
N SER A 55 -25.61 9.83 26.88
CA SER A 55 -25.48 9.17 28.18
C SER A 55 -26.61 9.65 29.10
N PRO A 56 -26.79 9.06 30.31
CA PRO A 56 -27.86 9.46 31.22
C PRO A 56 -27.78 10.94 31.65
N CYS A 57 -26.59 11.53 31.63
CA CYS A 57 -26.37 12.90 32.13
C CYS A 57 -26.19 13.93 31.00
N SER A 58 -25.76 13.53 29.80
CA SER A 58 -25.46 14.47 28.72
C SER A 58 -25.56 13.87 27.31
N TYR A 59 -25.55 14.75 26.31
CA TYR A 59 -25.37 14.37 24.91
C TYR A 59 -24.26 15.20 24.23
N GLN A 60 -23.73 14.67 23.14
CA GLN A 60 -22.73 15.32 22.29
C GLN A 60 -23.09 15.10 20.82
N ILE A 61 -22.87 16.12 20.00
CA ILE A 61 -22.93 16.00 18.53
C ILE A 61 -21.51 15.91 18.00
N VAL A 62 -21.31 15.00 17.06
CA VAL A 62 -20.01 14.68 16.49
C VAL A 62 -20.08 14.83 14.97
N TRP A 63 -19.06 15.42 14.37
CA TRP A 63 -18.84 15.44 12.93
C TRP A 63 -17.61 14.61 12.59
N SER A 64 -17.70 13.80 11.54
CA SER A 64 -16.57 13.04 11.00
C SER A 64 -16.53 13.21 9.49
N ASP A 65 -15.36 13.54 8.94
CA ASP A 65 -15.06 13.60 7.51
C ASP A 65 -13.57 13.25 7.23
N PRO A 66 -13.07 13.25 5.99
CA PRO A 66 -11.65 13.02 5.70
C PRO A 66 -10.68 13.98 6.39
N SER A 67 -11.11 15.17 6.80
CA SER A 67 -10.25 16.12 7.52
C SER A 67 -10.08 15.76 9.00
N GLY A 68 -11.02 15.02 9.57
CA GLY A 68 -10.94 14.47 10.93
C GLY A 68 -12.29 14.35 11.63
N GLY A 69 -12.22 14.17 12.95
CA GLY A 69 -13.36 14.14 13.86
C GLY A 69 -13.43 15.37 14.74
N TYR A 70 -14.64 15.87 14.98
CA TYR A 70 -14.90 17.01 15.86
C TYR A 70 -16.10 16.68 16.75
N ALA A 71 -15.94 16.86 18.05
CA ALA A 71 -17.03 16.69 19.02
C ALA A 71 -17.42 18.04 19.63
N SER A 72 -18.71 18.25 19.85
CA SER A 72 -19.19 19.34 20.68
C SER A 72 -18.79 19.14 22.14
N GLU A 73 -18.84 20.21 22.95
CA GLU A 73 -18.91 20.06 24.40
C GLU A 73 -20.09 19.15 24.79
N ALA A 74 -19.95 18.44 25.90
CA ALA A 74 -21.03 17.66 26.47
C ALA A 74 -22.13 18.60 26.99
N VAL A 75 -23.34 18.41 26.49
CA VAL A 75 -24.51 19.20 26.88
C VAL A 75 -25.29 18.43 27.91
N ASP A 76 -25.30 18.93 29.15
CA ASP A 76 -26.13 18.38 30.22
C ASP A 76 -27.61 18.51 29.89
N TRP A 77 -28.37 17.45 30.14
CA TRP A 77 -29.82 17.45 29.91
C TRP A 77 -30.55 18.55 30.69
N GLU A 78 -30.03 18.95 31.85
CA GLU A 78 -30.66 19.94 32.75
C GLU A 78 -30.36 21.41 32.41
N ARG A 79 -29.20 21.71 31.80
CA ARG A 79 -28.71 23.10 31.68
C ARG A 79 -29.13 23.84 30.40
N LYS A 80 -29.42 23.14 29.30
CA LYS A 80 -29.85 23.75 28.03
C LYS A 80 -30.78 22.80 27.26
N LYS A 81 -31.96 23.31 26.93
CA LYS A 81 -33.03 22.64 26.16
C LYS A 81 -32.44 22.02 24.89
N GLY A 82 -33.04 20.93 24.42
CA GLY A 82 -32.60 20.12 23.26
C GLY A 82 -32.54 20.84 21.90
N GLU A 83 -32.25 22.14 21.85
CA GLU A 83 -32.04 22.95 20.66
C GLU A 83 -30.89 22.43 19.79
N LEU A 84 -29.76 22.03 20.40
CA LEU A 84 -28.66 21.43 19.63
C LEU A 84 -29.05 20.06 19.07
N LEU A 85 -29.77 19.24 19.86
CA LEU A 85 -30.30 17.96 19.39
C LEU A 85 -31.35 18.15 18.29
N LEU A 86 -32.24 19.14 18.43
CA LEU A 86 -33.23 19.51 17.42
C LEU A 86 -32.55 20.03 16.15
N SER A 87 -31.49 20.84 16.29
CA SER A 87 -30.69 21.33 15.15
C SER A 87 -29.99 20.17 14.44
N PHE A 88 -29.47 19.21 15.20
CA PHE A 88 -28.94 17.96 14.65
C PHE A 88 -30.02 17.21 13.88
N VAL A 89 -31.18 16.93 14.48
CA VAL A 89 -32.29 16.24 13.80
C VAL A 89 -32.72 17.01 12.55
N TYR A 90 -32.90 18.33 12.65
CA TYR A 90 -33.28 19.19 11.53
C TYR A 90 -32.26 19.12 10.38
N SER A 91 -30.96 19.09 10.70
CA SER A 91 -29.89 18.99 9.69
C SER A 91 -29.89 17.67 8.91
N LEU A 92 -30.51 16.61 9.44
CA LEU A 92 -30.68 15.35 8.72
C LEU A 92 -31.72 15.46 7.58
N TYR A 93 -32.69 16.38 7.70
CA TYR A 93 -33.70 16.66 6.68
C TYR A 93 -33.27 17.81 5.75
N ILE A 94 -32.67 18.85 6.33
CA ILE A 94 -32.27 20.07 5.62
C ILE A 94 -30.80 20.34 5.96
N PRO A 95 -29.86 19.72 5.22
CA PRO A 95 -28.44 19.93 5.43
C PRO A 95 -28.07 21.39 5.20
N SER A 96 -27.21 21.95 6.06
CA SER A 96 -26.68 23.30 5.85
C SER A 96 -25.86 23.36 4.56
N ALA A 97 -25.94 24.47 3.82
CA ALA A 97 -25.07 24.71 2.66
C ALA A 97 -23.56 24.69 3.01
N SER A 98 -23.21 24.94 4.27
CA SER A 98 -21.84 24.83 4.79
C SER A 98 -21.41 23.40 5.15
N CYS A 99 -22.35 22.45 5.16
CA CYS A 99 -22.11 21.02 5.32
C CYS A 99 -22.44 20.34 3.99
N THR A 100 -21.56 20.49 3.00
CA THR A 100 -21.58 19.69 1.76
C THR A 100 -21.29 18.24 2.09
N ALA A 101 -22.27 17.57 2.71
CA ALA A 101 -22.24 16.20 3.17
C ALA A 101 -22.62 15.21 2.06
N VAL A 102 -22.75 15.69 0.83
CA VAL A 102 -23.17 14.88 -0.33
C VAL A 102 -22.28 15.20 -1.52
N ASP A 103 -21.70 14.16 -2.10
CA ASP A 103 -21.06 14.17 -3.41
C ASP A 103 -22.14 13.95 -4.50
N PRO A 104 -22.49 14.97 -5.30
CA PRO A 104 -23.54 14.85 -6.30
C PRO A 104 -23.16 13.95 -7.47
N THR A 105 -21.89 13.55 -7.56
CA THR A 105 -21.39 12.69 -8.63
C THR A 105 -21.47 11.21 -8.32
N ILE A 106 -21.89 10.82 -7.10
CA ILE A 106 -22.08 9.43 -6.70
C ILE A 106 -23.51 9.26 -6.23
N THR A 107 -24.22 8.30 -6.81
CA THR A 107 -25.58 7.98 -6.42
C THR A 107 -25.76 6.49 -6.20
N LEU A 108 -26.52 6.11 -5.19
CA LEU A 108 -26.87 4.72 -4.91
C LEU A 108 -27.93 4.27 -5.91
N VAL A 109 -27.69 3.16 -6.63
CA VAL A 109 -28.59 2.65 -7.70
C VAL A 109 -29.95 2.26 -7.14
N ASP A 110 -29.97 1.47 -6.07
CA ASP A 110 -31.20 1.02 -5.42
C ASP A 110 -31.02 0.97 -3.89
N PRO A 111 -31.67 1.89 -3.15
CA PRO A 111 -31.64 1.92 -1.69
C PRO A 111 -32.38 0.74 -1.04
N THR A 112 -33.16 -0.03 -1.80
CA THR A 112 -33.98 -1.15 -1.30
C THR A 112 -33.20 -2.46 -1.22
N THR A 113 -32.14 -2.64 -2.01
CA THR A 113 -31.30 -3.86 -1.98
C THR A 113 -30.56 -4.05 -0.65
N SER A 114 -30.54 -5.30 -0.15
CA SER A 114 -30.14 -5.61 1.23
C SER A 114 -28.68 -6.05 1.42
N SER A 115 -27.97 -6.54 0.39
CA SER A 115 -26.70 -7.25 0.62
C SER A 115 -25.47 -6.70 -0.13
N SER A 116 -25.64 -5.95 -1.23
CA SER A 116 -24.50 -5.40 -1.98
C SER A 116 -24.87 -4.09 -2.69
N PRO A 117 -24.49 -2.92 -2.14
CA PRO A 117 -24.82 -1.64 -2.75
C PRO A 117 -24.07 -1.43 -4.08
N ARG A 118 -24.79 -0.88 -5.07
CA ARG A 118 -24.27 -0.51 -6.39
C ARG A 118 -24.35 1.00 -6.54
N TRP A 119 -23.36 1.60 -7.20
CA TRP A 119 -23.20 3.05 -7.25
C TRP A 119 -23.06 3.54 -8.69
N ASN A 120 -23.85 4.52 -9.09
CA ASN A 120 -23.61 5.25 -10.34
C ASN A 120 -22.63 6.38 -10.06
N ILE A 121 -21.63 6.51 -10.94
CA ILE A 121 -20.56 7.51 -10.82
C ILE A 121 -20.56 8.40 -12.04
N LEU A 122 -20.79 9.70 -11.86
CA LEU A 122 -20.70 10.73 -12.90
C LEU A 122 -19.28 11.32 -12.91
N PHE A 123 -18.63 11.36 -14.06
CA PHE A 123 -17.36 12.07 -14.19
C PHE A 123 -17.20 12.65 -15.59
N LYS A 124 -16.98 13.97 -15.68
CA LYS A 124 -16.81 14.72 -16.93
C LYS A 124 -17.88 14.40 -18.00
N GLY A 125 -19.14 14.24 -17.58
CA GLY A 125 -20.27 13.93 -18.45
C GLY A 125 -20.50 12.44 -18.74
N ASN A 126 -19.56 11.56 -18.38
CA ASN A 126 -19.72 10.12 -18.50
C ASN A 126 -20.35 9.55 -17.22
N VAL A 127 -21.29 8.62 -17.38
CA VAL A 127 -21.91 7.89 -16.26
C VAL A 127 -21.40 6.45 -16.28
N TYR A 128 -20.75 6.04 -15.19
CA TYR A 128 -20.36 4.66 -14.93
C TYR A 128 -21.43 4.03 -14.06
N GLU A 129 -22.29 3.23 -14.67
CA GLU A 129 -23.44 2.65 -13.99
C GLU A 129 -23.06 1.42 -13.15
N GLU A 130 -23.83 1.23 -12.08
CA GLU A 130 -23.77 0.06 -11.23
C GLU A 130 -22.38 -0.33 -10.71
N CYS A 131 -21.50 0.61 -10.40
CA CYS A 131 -20.18 0.30 -9.86
C CYS A 131 -20.26 -0.44 -8.51
N ARG A 132 -19.37 -1.42 -8.26
CA ARG A 132 -19.20 -2.06 -6.92
C ARG A 132 -18.00 -1.45 -6.22
N ILE A 133 -18.08 -1.32 -4.91
CA ILE A 133 -16.88 -1.02 -4.10
C ILE A 133 -16.00 -2.28 -4.07
N SER A 134 -14.75 -2.17 -4.51
CA SER A 134 -13.75 -3.23 -4.41
C SER A 134 -12.81 -3.03 -3.22
N PHE A 135 -12.61 -1.78 -2.78
CA PHE A 135 -11.73 -1.44 -1.67
C PHE A 135 -12.18 -0.14 -1.00
N VAL A 136 -12.02 -0.10 0.33
CA VAL A 136 -12.15 1.11 1.15
C VAL A 136 -10.91 1.24 2.04
N GLY A 137 -10.31 2.43 2.02
CA GLY A 137 -9.16 2.80 2.85
C GLY A 137 -9.58 3.29 4.23
N GLU A 138 -8.67 4.01 4.88
CA GLU A 138 -8.93 4.60 6.20
C GLU A 138 -9.95 5.75 6.12
N PRO A 139 -10.86 5.87 7.10
CA PRO A 139 -11.98 6.81 7.07
C PRO A 139 -11.55 8.28 7.18
N HIS A 140 -10.44 8.53 7.86
CA HIS A 140 -9.85 9.85 8.02
C HIS A 140 -8.62 9.98 7.10
N SER A 141 -8.25 11.20 6.75
CA SER A 141 -7.22 11.55 5.76
C SER A 141 -7.64 11.39 4.29
N ARG A 142 -7.33 10.26 3.64
CA ARG A 142 -7.54 10.11 2.20
C ARG A 142 -8.91 9.52 1.86
N GLN A 143 -9.48 8.71 2.75
CA GLN A 143 -10.74 8.00 2.51
C GLN A 143 -10.81 7.42 1.10
N THR A 144 -9.76 6.68 0.72
CA THR A 144 -9.63 6.12 -0.62
C THR A 144 -10.75 5.10 -0.84
N VAL A 145 -11.52 5.23 -1.91
CA VAL A 145 -12.53 4.27 -2.32
C VAL A 145 -12.20 3.83 -3.74
N ILE A 146 -12.10 2.52 -3.96
CA ILE A 146 -11.93 1.97 -5.31
C ILE A 146 -13.23 1.29 -5.69
N PHE A 147 -13.76 1.71 -6.83
CA PHE A 147 -14.90 1.08 -7.47
C PHE A 147 -14.45 0.25 -8.66
N ARG A 148 -15.20 -0.82 -8.91
CA ARG A 148 -15.12 -1.66 -10.09
C ARG A 148 -16.37 -1.47 -10.93
N HIS A 149 -16.17 -1.16 -12.19
CA HIS A 149 -17.20 -1.06 -13.22
C HIS A 149 -16.94 -2.14 -14.27
N ASP A 150 -17.89 -3.05 -14.45
CA ASP A 150 -17.84 -4.11 -15.45
C ASP A 150 -18.82 -3.73 -16.57
N SER A 151 -18.34 -3.59 -17.81
CA SER A 151 -19.16 -3.19 -18.96
C SER A 151 -18.70 -3.91 -20.24
N ASP A 152 -19.60 -4.64 -20.90
CA ASP A 152 -19.38 -5.32 -22.18
C ASP A 152 -18.07 -6.12 -22.27
N GLY A 153 -17.72 -6.84 -21.21
CA GLY A 153 -16.49 -7.65 -21.13
C GLY A 153 -15.21 -6.86 -20.81
N SER A 154 -15.32 -5.53 -20.65
CA SER A 154 -14.26 -4.65 -20.15
C SER A 154 -14.42 -4.37 -18.66
N VAL A 155 -13.30 -4.13 -17.98
CA VAL A 155 -13.26 -3.83 -16.55
C VAL A 155 -12.53 -2.50 -16.37
N LEU A 156 -13.20 -1.56 -15.71
CA LEU A 156 -12.68 -0.26 -15.33
C LEU A 156 -12.62 -0.17 -13.80
N MET A 157 -11.55 0.42 -13.29
CA MET A 157 -11.36 0.71 -11.88
C MET A 157 -11.41 2.22 -11.67
N ILE A 158 -12.20 2.70 -10.72
CA ILE A 158 -12.36 4.11 -10.41
C ILE A 158 -11.85 4.35 -9.00
N LYS A 159 -10.78 5.14 -8.83
CA LYS A 159 -10.21 5.48 -7.53
C LYS A 159 -10.61 6.90 -7.14
N ASP A 160 -11.33 7.01 -6.04
CA ASP A 160 -11.65 8.27 -5.38
C ASP A 160 -10.77 8.45 -4.15
N GLN A 161 -10.28 9.67 -3.92
CA GLN A 161 -9.54 10.01 -2.72
C GLN A 161 -9.55 11.51 -2.41
N TYR A 162 -9.45 11.83 -1.12
CA TYR A 162 -9.32 13.20 -0.62
C TYR A 162 -7.85 13.56 -0.44
N THR A 163 -7.42 14.63 -1.11
CA THR A 163 -6.02 15.06 -1.15
C THR A 163 -5.86 16.44 -0.52
N ASP A 164 -4.76 16.64 0.20
CA ASP A 164 -4.37 17.98 0.66
C ASP A 164 -3.94 18.80 -0.56
N LYS A 165 -4.53 19.99 -0.74
CA LYS A 165 -4.23 20.91 -1.85
C LYS A 165 -2.77 21.35 -1.91
N ARG A 166 -2.03 21.22 -0.80
CA ARG A 166 -0.60 21.56 -0.68
C ARG A 166 0.32 20.43 -1.10
N ARG A 167 -0.21 19.25 -1.45
CA ARG A 167 0.62 18.17 -1.98
C ARG A 167 1.31 18.62 -3.27
N ARG A 168 2.64 18.47 -3.27
CA ARG A 168 3.50 18.90 -4.38
C ARG A 168 3.32 18.02 -5.62
N PHE A 169 3.35 16.71 -5.44
CA PHE A 169 3.15 15.74 -6.51
C PHE A 169 1.74 15.20 -6.39
N LYS A 170 0.94 15.39 -7.43
CA LYS A 170 -0.36 14.77 -7.56
C LYS A 170 -0.20 13.44 -8.25
N GLU A 171 -0.97 12.45 -7.81
CA GLU A 171 -0.94 11.11 -8.38
C GLU A 171 -1.23 11.12 -9.89
N SER A 172 -2.20 11.94 -10.33
CA SER A 172 -2.52 12.16 -11.74
C SER A 172 -1.30 12.57 -12.57
N ASP A 173 -0.55 13.56 -12.10
CA ASP A 173 0.58 14.15 -12.83
C ASP A 173 1.74 13.14 -12.96
N LEU A 174 1.86 12.22 -12.00
CA LEU A 174 2.84 11.13 -12.05
C LEU A 174 2.42 10.05 -13.06
N TYR A 175 1.13 9.71 -13.14
CA TYR A 175 0.63 8.80 -14.18
C TYR A 175 0.73 9.41 -15.58
N GLU A 176 0.50 10.71 -15.75
CA GLU A 176 0.72 11.40 -17.03
C GLU A 176 2.18 11.26 -17.50
N LYS A 177 3.17 11.33 -16.58
CA LYS A 177 4.58 11.07 -16.91
C LYS A 177 4.84 9.62 -17.32
N LEU A 178 4.08 8.69 -16.75
CA LEU A 178 4.14 7.26 -17.04
C LEU A 178 3.27 6.86 -18.23
N ASP A 179 2.67 7.80 -18.94
CA ASP A 179 1.86 7.48 -20.11
C ASP A 179 2.67 6.65 -21.13
N GLY A 180 2.01 5.61 -21.64
CA GLY A 180 2.58 4.58 -22.51
C GLY A 180 3.60 3.62 -21.86
N VAL A 181 3.83 3.67 -20.54
CA VAL A 181 4.77 2.74 -19.87
C VAL A 181 4.05 1.49 -19.39
N ALA A 182 4.49 0.33 -19.90
CA ALA A 182 3.98 -0.96 -19.45
C ALA A 182 4.44 -1.31 -18.01
N GLY A 183 3.71 -2.20 -17.34
CA GLY A 183 4.02 -2.64 -15.98
C GLY A 183 3.43 -1.73 -14.88
N TRP A 184 2.67 -0.71 -15.27
CA TRP A 184 1.92 0.18 -14.39
C TRP A 184 0.43 0.11 -14.75
N VAL A 185 -0.43 0.38 -13.77
CA VAL A 185 -1.84 0.62 -14.05
C VAL A 185 -1.99 1.81 -15.00
N THR A 186 -2.87 1.67 -15.97
CA THR A 186 -3.12 2.63 -17.03
C THR A 186 -4.30 3.51 -16.62
N VAL A 187 -4.00 4.80 -16.40
CA VAL A 187 -4.99 5.83 -16.10
C VAL A 187 -5.43 6.46 -17.41
N VAL A 188 -6.73 6.41 -17.70
CA VAL A 188 -7.30 6.96 -18.94
C VAL A 188 -7.92 8.34 -18.74
N ASP A 189 -8.32 8.67 -17.51
CA ASP A 189 -8.83 9.98 -17.18
C ASP A 189 -8.61 10.27 -15.69
N SER A 190 -8.42 11.53 -15.33
CA SER A 190 -8.33 11.94 -13.94
C SER A 190 -8.73 13.40 -13.75
N GLY A 191 -9.01 13.78 -12.51
CA GLY A 191 -9.26 15.18 -12.18
C GLY A 191 -10.02 15.42 -10.90
N ASP A 192 -10.40 16.68 -10.75
CA ASP A 192 -11.18 17.21 -9.65
C ASP A 192 -12.65 16.86 -9.76
N VAL A 193 -13.26 16.42 -8.65
CA VAL A 193 -14.71 16.16 -8.56
C VAL A 193 -15.47 17.41 -8.09
N GLY A 194 -14.75 18.43 -7.59
CA GLY A 194 -15.34 19.67 -7.06
C GLY A 194 -15.88 19.53 -5.63
N VAL A 195 -15.65 18.40 -4.96
CA VAL A 195 -16.02 18.17 -3.56
C VAL A 195 -14.84 18.51 -2.65
N VAL A 196 -15.08 19.40 -1.68
CA VAL A 196 -14.08 19.83 -0.69
C VAL A 196 -14.64 19.63 0.72
N VAL A 197 -13.81 19.07 1.60
CA VAL A 197 -14.12 18.85 3.03
C VAL A 197 -13.09 19.55 3.91
N GLY A 198 -13.44 19.78 5.17
CA GLY A 198 -12.61 20.53 6.11
C GLY A 198 -12.45 22.01 5.75
N SER A 199 -11.60 22.71 6.51
CA SER A 199 -11.34 24.14 6.32
C SER A 199 -9.86 24.51 6.52
N GLY A 200 -9.44 25.63 5.91
CA GLY A 200 -8.09 26.16 6.04
C GLY A 200 -6.99 25.15 5.68
N LYS A 201 -6.04 24.93 6.58
CA LYS A 201 -4.91 23.99 6.39
C LYS A 201 -5.32 22.51 6.42
N LEU A 202 -6.55 22.20 6.82
CA LEU A 202 -7.10 20.85 6.85
C LEU A 202 -8.04 20.58 5.67
N ALA A 203 -8.24 21.57 4.79
CA ALA A 203 -9.08 21.42 3.62
C ALA A 203 -8.53 20.33 2.69
N ARG A 204 -9.41 19.43 2.26
CA ARG A 204 -9.08 18.33 1.35
C ARG A 204 -10.05 18.30 0.19
N GLU A 205 -9.52 18.03 -0.99
CA GLU A 205 -10.28 18.01 -2.23
C GLU A 205 -10.32 16.61 -2.80
N LYS A 206 -11.51 16.20 -3.23
CA LYS A 206 -11.74 14.90 -3.83
C LYS A 206 -11.20 14.86 -5.26
N LYS A 207 -10.27 13.94 -5.50
CA LYS A 207 -9.76 13.58 -6.82
C LYS A 207 -10.32 12.23 -7.24
N ARG A 208 -10.52 12.06 -8.55
CA ARG A 208 -10.95 10.81 -9.17
C ARG A 208 -9.96 10.41 -10.27
N LEU A 209 -9.58 9.13 -10.28
CA LEU A 209 -8.79 8.51 -11.34
C LEU A 209 -9.62 7.38 -11.96
N ILE A 210 -9.70 7.36 -13.30
CA ILE A 210 -10.32 6.29 -14.09
C ILE A 210 -9.20 5.45 -14.69
N MET A 211 -9.20 4.16 -14.39
CA MET A 211 -8.15 3.21 -14.76
C MET A 211 -8.75 2.10 -15.61
N ASN A 212 -8.22 1.86 -16.80
CA ASN A 212 -8.70 0.80 -17.71
C ASN A 212 -7.92 -0.52 -17.58
N SER A 213 -6.85 -0.53 -16.80
CA SER A 213 -6.16 -1.76 -16.42
C SER A 213 -6.13 -1.92 -14.90
N GLY A 214 -5.88 -3.15 -14.47
CA GLY A 214 -5.83 -3.52 -13.06
C GLY A 214 -5.39 -4.96 -12.90
N GLY A 215 -5.56 -5.49 -11.70
CA GLY A 215 -5.26 -6.88 -11.39
C GLY A 215 -5.77 -7.26 -10.01
N GLU A 216 -5.42 -8.45 -9.58
CA GLU A 216 -5.74 -9.00 -8.28
C GLU A 216 -4.63 -8.68 -7.27
N ALA A 217 -4.94 -8.72 -5.97
CA ALA A 217 -3.93 -8.55 -4.93
C ALA A 217 -2.81 -9.59 -5.07
N LEU A 218 -1.57 -9.24 -4.69
CA LEU A 218 -0.41 -10.12 -4.78
C LEU A 218 -0.62 -11.53 -4.18
N SER A 219 -1.44 -11.66 -3.13
CA SER A 219 -1.83 -12.95 -2.53
C SER A 219 -2.59 -13.90 -3.46
N LYS A 220 -3.07 -13.41 -4.62
CA LYS A 220 -3.73 -14.21 -5.67
C LYS A 220 -2.76 -14.76 -6.72
N ALA A 221 -1.45 -14.64 -6.50
CA ALA A 221 -0.46 -15.33 -7.34
C ALA A 221 -0.67 -16.85 -7.25
N LYS A 222 -0.95 -17.48 -8.39
CA LYS A 222 -1.40 -18.88 -8.46
C LYS A 222 -0.30 -19.91 -8.20
N SER A 223 0.96 -19.51 -8.35
CA SER A 223 2.10 -20.40 -8.19
C SER A 223 3.35 -19.63 -7.77
N VAL A 224 4.34 -20.36 -7.24
CA VAL A 224 5.64 -19.78 -6.85
C VAL A 224 6.33 -19.16 -8.07
N LYS A 225 6.32 -19.83 -9.23
CA LYS A 225 6.97 -19.29 -10.43
C LYS A 225 6.28 -18.01 -10.90
N THR A 226 4.94 -17.99 -10.93
CA THR A 226 4.17 -16.78 -11.30
C THR A 226 4.48 -15.62 -10.35
N PHE A 227 4.59 -15.89 -9.05
CA PHE A 227 4.97 -14.90 -8.06
C PHE A 227 6.38 -14.33 -8.30
N LEU A 228 7.39 -15.18 -8.49
CA LEU A 228 8.77 -14.72 -8.72
C LEU A 228 8.90 -13.95 -10.04
N MET A 229 8.20 -14.40 -11.10
CA MET A 229 8.09 -13.67 -12.37
C MET A 229 7.45 -12.29 -12.19
N SER A 230 6.39 -12.21 -11.38
CA SER A 230 5.74 -10.94 -11.03
C SER A 230 6.73 -10.00 -10.37
N MET A 231 7.54 -10.47 -9.40
CA MET A 231 8.52 -9.62 -8.72
C MET A 231 9.63 -9.13 -9.65
N TYR A 232 10.04 -9.95 -10.63
CA TYR A 232 10.97 -9.50 -11.67
C TYR A 232 10.36 -8.35 -12.48
N ASP A 233 9.10 -8.50 -12.91
CA ASP A 233 8.41 -7.53 -13.75
C ASP A 233 8.13 -6.21 -13.00
N ILE A 234 7.83 -6.27 -11.70
CA ILE A 234 7.71 -5.09 -10.84
C ILE A 234 9.04 -4.33 -10.75
N LEU A 235 10.17 -5.04 -10.57
CA LEU A 235 11.48 -4.39 -10.59
C LEU A 235 11.75 -3.74 -11.94
N GLU A 236 11.37 -4.39 -13.04
CA GLU A 236 11.61 -3.86 -14.37
C GLU A 236 10.76 -2.62 -14.68
N ALA A 237 9.46 -2.67 -14.33
CA ALA A 237 8.54 -1.55 -14.46
C ALA A 237 9.00 -0.35 -13.63
N HIS A 238 9.43 -0.60 -12.39
CA HIS A 238 9.95 0.43 -11.50
C HIS A 238 11.27 1.02 -12.00
N ARG A 239 12.22 0.18 -12.45
CA ARG A 239 13.49 0.62 -13.04
C ARG A 239 13.24 1.54 -14.22
N TYR A 240 12.39 1.13 -15.16
CA TYR A 240 12.08 1.94 -16.33
C TYR A 240 11.44 3.29 -15.95
N ALA A 241 10.49 3.28 -15.01
CA ALA A 241 9.87 4.51 -14.50
C ALA A 241 10.90 5.48 -13.90
N VAL A 242 11.82 4.99 -13.07
CA VAL A 242 12.87 5.82 -12.48
C VAL A 242 13.85 6.33 -13.55
N MET A 243 14.38 5.42 -14.36
CA MET A 243 15.51 5.73 -15.26
C MET A 243 15.09 6.50 -16.50
N LYS A 244 13.87 6.27 -17.02
CA LYS A 244 13.38 6.88 -18.27
C LYS A 244 12.32 7.94 -18.04
N LYS A 245 11.50 7.83 -16.98
CA LYS A 245 10.42 8.79 -16.69
C LYS A 245 10.64 9.61 -15.43
N GLN A 246 11.70 9.34 -14.68
CA GLN A 246 12.06 10.04 -13.45
C GLN A 246 10.97 9.95 -12.37
N VAL A 247 10.16 8.89 -12.37
CA VAL A 247 9.10 8.66 -11.37
C VAL A 247 9.56 7.57 -10.40
N MET A 248 9.46 7.86 -9.11
CA MET A 248 9.72 6.93 -8.00
C MET A 248 8.44 6.73 -7.18
N HIS A 249 8.25 5.53 -6.62
CA HIS A 249 7.01 5.15 -5.94
C HIS A 249 7.01 5.49 -4.44
N ARG A 250 8.10 5.20 -3.73
CA ARG A 250 8.31 5.45 -2.28
C ARG A 250 7.38 4.73 -1.30
N ASP A 251 6.57 3.79 -1.76
CA ASP A 251 5.62 3.05 -0.94
C ASP A 251 5.24 1.70 -1.57
N ILE A 252 6.24 0.99 -2.11
CA ILE A 252 6.00 -0.35 -2.64
C ILE A 252 5.61 -1.30 -1.50
N SER A 253 4.50 -2.00 -1.67
CA SER A 253 3.96 -2.94 -0.68
C SER A 253 3.11 -4.02 -1.36
N HIS A 254 2.70 -5.05 -0.61
CA HIS A 254 1.74 -6.06 -1.08
C HIS A 254 0.42 -5.49 -1.61
N ARG A 255 0.02 -4.29 -1.15
CA ARG A 255 -1.24 -3.64 -1.57
C ARG A 255 -1.13 -2.93 -2.93
N ASN A 256 0.10 -2.59 -3.33
CA ASN A 256 0.40 -1.75 -4.49
C ASN A 256 0.97 -2.56 -5.66
N ILE A 257 1.03 -3.88 -5.50
CA ILE A 257 1.43 -4.83 -6.54
C ILE A 257 0.21 -5.68 -6.90
N LEU A 258 -0.16 -5.64 -8.18
CA LEU A 258 -1.30 -6.36 -8.73
C LEU A 258 -0.82 -7.48 -9.65
N VAL A 259 -1.29 -8.70 -9.41
CA VAL A 259 -1.00 -9.89 -10.25
C VAL A 259 -2.23 -10.25 -11.10
N ASN A 260 -2.07 -11.18 -12.04
CA ASN A 260 -3.15 -11.60 -12.96
C ASN A 260 -3.81 -10.39 -13.64
N PRO A 261 -3.03 -9.56 -14.36
CA PRO A 261 -3.53 -8.29 -14.82
C PRO A 261 -4.60 -8.43 -15.91
N PHE A 262 -5.50 -7.44 -15.96
CA PHE A 262 -6.53 -7.29 -16.98
C PHE A 262 -6.48 -5.88 -17.58
N GLY A 263 -7.10 -5.71 -18.75
CA GLY A 263 -7.18 -4.41 -19.42
C GLY A 263 -5.84 -3.90 -19.98
N ILE A 264 -4.85 -4.78 -20.11
CA ILE A 264 -3.59 -4.45 -20.80
C ILE A 264 -3.84 -4.53 -22.31
N THR A 265 -3.35 -3.55 -23.06
CA THR A 265 -3.46 -3.51 -24.52
C THR A 265 -2.62 -4.60 -25.19
N ASP A 266 -3.13 -5.21 -26.25
CA ASP A 266 -2.38 -6.22 -27.05
C ASP A 266 -1.11 -5.64 -27.67
N THR A 267 -1.11 -4.34 -27.98
CA THR A 267 0.07 -3.62 -28.42
C THR A 267 0.99 -3.35 -27.23
N ILE A 268 2.17 -3.95 -27.21
CA ILE A 268 3.20 -3.66 -26.21
C ILE A 268 4.02 -2.46 -26.70
N PRO A 269 3.87 -1.26 -26.08
CA PRO A 269 4.65 -0.08 -26.45
C PRO A 269 6.15 -0.32 -26.28
N GLU A 270 7.00 0.55 -26.85
CA GLU A 270 8.41 0.58 -26.45
C GLU A 270 8.51 0.80 -24.94
N GLY A 271 9.34 0.01 -24.26
CA GLY A 271 9.18 -0.06 -22.81
C GLY A 271 10.07 -1.07 -22.11
N PRO A 272 9.72 -1.41 -20.87
CA PRO A 272 10.47 -2.35 -20.05
C PRO A 272 10.52 -3.77 -20.65
N ILE A 273 11.58 -4.53 -20.37
CA ILE A 273 11.76 -5.90 -20.87
C ILE A 273 11.40 -6.90 -19.78
N PHE A 274 10.17 -7.40 -19.82
CA PHE A 274 9.64 -8.32 -18.83
C PHE A 274 10.22 -9.73 -18.93
N VAL A 275 10.15 -10.48 -17.84
CA VAL A 275 10.81 -11.77 -17.64
C VAL A 275 10.47 -12.79 -18.73
N ASN A 276 9.23 -12.79 -19.21
CA ASN A 276 8.77 -13.69 -20.26
C ASN A 276 9.47 -13.43 -21.61
N ALA A 277 9.83 -12.18 -21.91
CA ALA A 277 10.59 -11.86 -23.13
C ALA A 277 11.96 -12.56 -23.10
N ILE A 278 12.60 -12.56 -21.93
CA ILE A 278 13.91 -13.17 -21.70
C ILE A 278 13.81 -14.69 -21.75
N LEU A 279 12.92 -15.28 -20.95
CA LEU A 279 12.81 -16.75 -20.84
C LEU A 279 12.39 -17.41 -22.16
N ASN A 280 11.43 -16.80 -22.86
CA ASN A 280 10.87 -17.32 -24.11
C ASN A 280 11.57 -16.81 -25.36
N SER A 281 12.61 -15.98 -25.22
CA SER A 281 13.34 -15.36 -26.33
C SER A 281 12.44 -14.58 -27.30
N GLN A 282 11.43 -13.93 -26.74
CA GLN A 282 10.52 -13.03 -27.47
C GLN A 282 11.08 -11.61 -27.43
N SER A 283 10.82 -10.82 -28.47
CA SER A 283 11.23 -9.41 -28.48
C SER A 283 10.50 -8.59 -27.42
N LYS A 284 9.25 -8.93 -27.12
CA LYS A 284 8.42 -8.33 -26.08
C LYS A 284 7.48 -9.37 -25.49
N ALA A 285 7.12 -9.19 -24.23
CA ALA A 285 6.09 -9.96 -23.55
C ALA A 285 5.27 -9.01 -22.67
N GLN A 286 4.03 -9.38 -22.37
CA GLN A 286 3.21 -8.64 -21.42
C GLN A 286 3.74 -8.85 -19.99
N PRO A 287 3.61 -7.84 -19.11
CA PRO A 287 3.98 -8.00 -17.72
C PRO A 287 3.05 -8.99 -17.03
N THR A 288 3.61 -9.75 -16.10
CA THR A 288 2.86 -10.68 -15.23
C THR A 288 2.22 -9.97 -14.03
N ALA A 289 2.66 -8.74 -13.73
CA ALA A 289 2.15 -7.91 -12.65
C ALA A 289 2.25 -6.41 -12.98
N LEU A 290 1.42 -5.61 -12.30
CA LEU A 290 1.36 -4.15 -12.43
C LEU A 290 1.65 -3.48 -11.09
N ILE A 291 2.26 -2.29 -11.15
CA ILE A 291 2.39 -1.37 -10.03
C ILE A 291 1.22 -0.38 -10.06
N CYS A 292 0.67 -0.05 -8.89
CA CYS A 292 -0.34 1.00 -8.73
C CYS A 292 -0.05 1.88 -7.51
N ASP A 293 -0.90 2.88 -7.28
CA ASP A 293 -0.87 3.80 -6.13
C ASP A 293 0.37 4.71 -6.02
N LEU A 294 0.37 5.80 -6.79
CA LEU A 294 1.45 6.80 -6.80
C LEU A 294 1.23 7.95 -5.82
N ASP A 295 0.36 7.77 -4.83
CA ASP A 295 0.03 8.79 -3.82
C ASP A 295 1.22 9.30 -3.03
N ASN A 296 2.22 8.44 -2.85
CA ASN A 296 3.46 8.73 -2.12
C ASN A 296 4.64 8.93 -3.08
N GLY A 297 4.39 8.79 -4.38
CA GLY A 297 5.39 8.92 -5.42
C GLY A 297 5.91 10.33 -5.57
N CYS A 298 7.00 10.44 -6.31
CA CYS A 298 7.60 11.73 -6.63
C CYS A 298 8.32 11.70 -7.97
N VAL A 299 8.58 12.90 -8.47
CA VAL A 299 9.56 13.11 -9.53
C VAL A 299 10.96 13.08 -8.89
N TYR A 300 11.76 12.09 -9.24
CA TYR A 300 13.06 11.80 -8.65
C TYR A 300 14.23 12.59 -9.29
N ARG A 301 14.15 12.91 -10.58
CA ARG A 301 15.15 13.70 -11.33
C ARG A 301 14.49 14.84 -12.12
N GLY A 302 15.28 15.80 -12.61
CA GLY A 302 14.80 16.86 -13.51
C GLY A 302 14.39 18.18 -12.84
N VAL A 303 14.43 18.26 -11.52
CA VAL A 303 14.29 19.52 -10.75
C VAL A 303 15.52 19.67 -9.86
N GLU A 304 16.69 19.66 -10.50
CA GLU A 304 17.98 19.81 -9.83
C GLU A 304 17.99 21.16 -9.08
N ASN A 305 18.20 21.09 -7.76
CA ASN A 305 18.39 22.20 -6.80
C ASN A 305 17.20 22.72 -5.98
N SER A 306 15.98 22.18 -6.07
CA SER A 306 15.00 22.58 -5.04
C SER A 306 15.33 21.88 -3.70
N ALA A 307 15.79 22.66 -2.71
CA ALA A 307 16.06 22.18 -1.36
C ALA A 307 14.85 21.43 -0.76
N GLU A 308 13.65 21.83 -1.19
CA GLU A 308 12.38 21.23 -0.82
C GLU A 308 12.20 19.78 -1.30
N ILE A 309 12.66 19.40 -2.50
CA ILE A 309 12.60 17.99 -2.95
C ILE A 309 13.53 17.14 -2.10
N LYS A 310 14.74 17.64 -1.82
CA LYS A 310 15.67 16.93 -0.93
C LYS A 310 15.05 16.73 0.45
N GLU A 311 14.38 17.75 0.98
CA GLU A 311 13.69 17.65 2.26
C GLU A 311 12.51 16.66 2.21
N GLN A 312 11.76 16.64 1.11
CA GLN A 312 10.71 15.64 0.91
C GLN A 312 11.26 14.22 0.78
N LEU A 313 12.43 14.03 0.17
CA LEU A 313 13.09 12.71 0.09
C LEU A 313 13.68 12.26 1.43
N LYS A 314 13.84 13.14 2.41
CA LYS A 314 14.17 12.75 3.79
C LYS A 314 12.95 12.27 4.58
N SER A 315 11.73 12.55 4.10
CA SER A 315 10.53 12.16 4.82
C SER A 315 10.39 10.64 4.87
N ARG A 316 10.05 10.12 6.07
CA ARG A 316 9.70 8.73 6.29
C ARG A 316 8.39 8.43 5.57
N THR A 317 8.49 7.84 4.38
CA THR A 317 7.37 7.47 3.51
C THR A 317 7.50 6.00 3.17
N GLY A 318 6.43 5.25 3.37
CA GLY A 318 6.38 3.80 3.13
C GLY A 318 5.52 3.08 4.17
N THR A 319 5.03 1.91 3.78
CA THR A 319 4.24 1.03 4.64
C THR A 319 5.13 0.35 5.70
N PRO A 320 4.84 0.39 7.02
CA PRO A 320 5.79 0.02 8.08
C PRO A 320 6.50 -1.36 7.97
N MET A 321 5.82 -2.39 7.47
CA MET A 321 6.43 -3.72 7.28
C MET A 321 7.36 -3.79 6.06
N PHE A 322 7.13 -2.93 5.06
CA PHE A 322 7.78 -2.98 3.75
C PHE A 322 8.74 -1.82 3.52
N ILE A 323 8.65 -0.74 4.31
CA ILE A 323 9.53 0.43 4.20
C ILE A 323 11.00 0.02 4.33
N ALA A 324 11.86 0.56 3.48
CA ALA A 324 13.30 0.35 3.59
C ALA A 324 13.84 0.83 4.95
N ARG A 325 14.83 0.12 5.51
CA ARG A 325 15.35 0.38 6.86
C ARG A 325 15.90 1.80 7.01
N ALA A 326 16.65 2.28 6.02
CA ALA A 326 17.20 3.64 6.04
C ALA A 326 16.10 4.71 6.02
N VAL A 327 15.02 4.46 5.27
CA VAL A 327 13.85 5.36 5.18
C VAL A 327 13.05 5.38 6.49
N GLU A 328 12.86 4.21 7.10
CA GLU A 328 12.24 4.11 8.41
C GLU A 328 13.03 4.85 9.50
N ALA A 329 14.36 4.71 9.48
CA ALA A 329 15.24 5.37 10.43
C ALA A 329 15.46 6.87 10.15
N GLY A 330 15.13 7.34 8.93
CA GLY A 330 15.45 8.70 8.47
C GLY A 330 16.96 8.97 8.37
N GLN A 331 17.77 7.92 8.23
CA GLN A 331 19.23 8.00 8.21
C GLN A 331 19.83 6.74 7.57
N LEU A 332 21.06 6.87 7.06
CA LEU A 332 21.84 5.73 6.58
C LEU A 332 21.98 4.64 7.66
N GLN A 333 21.90 3.37 7.28
CA GLN A 333 22.18 2.24 8.17
C GLN A 333 23.69 2.15 8.47
N SER A 334 24.09 1.35 9.47
CA SER A 334 25.51 1.18 9.84
C SER A 334 26.15 -0.09 9.27
N SER A 335 25.38 -0.95 8.59
CA SER A 335 25.89 -2.20 8.04
C SER A 335 26.67 -1.98 6.74
N ILE A 336 27.80 -2.67 6.60
CA ILE A 336 28.73 -2.56 5.46
C ILE A 336 29.16 -3.92 4.91
N LYS A 337 28.36 -4.97 5.14
CA LYS A 337 28.66 -6.32 4.64
C LYS A 337 28.25 -6.45 3.17
N PHE A 338 28.99 -5.80 2.29
CA PHE A 338 28.68 -5.80 0.86
C PHE A 338 28.82 -7.19 0.26
N SER A 339 27.79 -7.60 -0.48
CA SER A 339 27.84 -8.75 -1.37
C SER A 339 28.17 -8.30 -2.79
N PRO A 340 28.96 -9.07 -3.56
CA PRO A 340 29.20 -8.76 -4.96
C PRO A 340 27.90 -8.83 -5.76
N MET A 341 27.89 -8.17 -6.92
CA MET A 341 26.82 -8.24 -7.89
C MET A 341 26.57 -9.71 -8.29
N PRO A 342 25.35 -10.23 -8.14
CA PRO A 342 25.02 -11.59 -8.54
C PRO A 342 25.33 -11.86 -10.02
N LEU A 343 25.70 -13.10 -10.33
CA LEU A 343 25.87 -13.56 -11.72
C LEU A 343 24.65 -14.38 -12.13
N ILE A 344 24.25 -14.29 -13.40
CA ILE A 344 23.31 -15.25 -13.98
C ILE A 344 24.09 -16.55 -14.19
N SER A 345 23.71 -17.60 -13.46
CA SER A 345 24.51 -18.83 -13.35
C SER A 345 24.41 -19.72 -14.58
N ASP A 346 23.26 -19.74 -15.24
CA ASP A 346 23.06 -20.50 -16.48
C ASP A 346 23.50 -19.68 -17.71
N ALA A 347 24.39 -20.25 -18.51
CA ALA A 347 24.96 -19.58 -19.68
C ALA A 347 23.91 -19.24 -20.75
N THR A 348 22.91 -20.10 -20.95
CA THR A 348 21.85 -19.89 -21.94
C THR A 348 20.94 -18.74 -21.51
N VAL A 349 20.58 -18.69 -20.22
CA VAL A 349 19.79 -17.56 -19.67
C VAL A 349 20.61 -16.27 -19.72
N ALA A 350 21.91 -16.33 -19.39
CA ALA A 350 22.79 -15.17 -19.46
C ALA A 350 22.92 -14.61 -20.89
N GLU A 351 22.99 -15.47 -21.90
CA GLU A 351 23.00 -15.07 -23.31
C GLU A 351 21.68 -14.39 -23.72
N LYS A 352 20.54 -15.03 -23.40
CA LYS A 352 19.20 -14.46 -23.65
C LYS A 352 19.02 -13.10 -22.98
N TYR A 353 19.45 -12.98 -21.74
CA TYR A 353 19.44 -11.73 -20.98
C TYR A 353 20.28 -10.65 -21.67
N SER A 354 21.54 -10.96 -21.97
CA SER A 354 22.48 -10.03 -22.60
C SER A 354 22.00 -9.56 -23.97
N LYS A 355 21.40 -10.46 -24.77
CA LYS A 355 20.81 -10.13 -26.07
C LYS A 355 19.60 -9.21 -25.94
N SER A 356 18.74 -9.45 -24.96
CA SER A 356 17.54 -8.64 -24.73
C SER A 356 17.89 -7.19 -24.36
N TYR A 357 18.98 -7.00 -23.60
CA TYR A 357 19.45 -5.68 -23.18
C TYR A 357 20.65 -5.16 -23.99
N GLN A 358 20.84 -5.63 -25.23
CA GLN A 358 21.98 -5.21 -26.04
C GLN A 358 22.00 -3.68 -26.20
N GLY A 359 23.10 -3.05 -25.77
CA GLY A 359 23.27 -1.58 -25.80
C GLY A 359 22.94 -0.87 -24.49
N GLU A 360 22.36 -1.54 -23.49
CA GLU A 360 22.22 -0.99 -22.14
C GLU A 360 23.49 -1.25 -21.30
N VAL A 361 24.43 -0.30 -21.30
CA VAL A 361 25.72 -0.38 -20.59
C VAL A 361 25.57 -0.76 -19.11
N MET A 362 24.50 -0.32 -18.44
CA MET A 362 24.25 -0.62 -17.03
C MET A 362 23.89 -2.09 -16.77
N ARG A 363 23.41 -2.83 -17.79
CA ARG A 363 23.06 -4.26 -17.71
C ARG A 363 24.26 -5.19 -17.84
N THR A 364 25.37 -4.67 -18.37
CA THR A 364 26.63 -5.42 -18.52
C THR A 364 27.53 -5.33 -17.29
N PHE A 365 27.02 -4.77 -16.19
CA PHE A 365 27.80 -4.50 -14.99
C PHE A 365 28.35 -5.79 -14.34
N ARG A 366 29.65 -5.78 -14.04
CA ARG A 366 30.37 -6.83 -13.29
C ARG A 366 31.31 -6.16 -12.29
N ASP A 367 31.39 -6.71 -11.10
CA ASP A 367 32.38 -6.30 -10.12
C ASP A 367 33.77 -6.83 -10.52
N GLU A 368 34.77 -5.94 -10.45
CA GLU A 368 36.19 -6.21 -10.68
C GLU A 368 36.99 -5.91 -9.41
N GLY A 369 37.86 -6.85 -9.00
CA GLY A 369 38.71 -6.69 -7.81
C GLY A 369 37.89 -6.52 -6.53
N GLU A 370 38.09 -5.40 -5.83
CA GLU A 370 37.43 -5.06 -4.56
C GLU A 370 36.18 -4.18 -4.75
N THR A 371 35.57 -4.19 -5.94
CA THR A 371 34.34 -3.43 -6.18
C THR A 371 33.09 -4.21 -5.78
N TYR A 372 32.07 -3.46 -5.36
CA TYR A 372 30.74 -3.94 -5.06
C TYR A 372 29.74 -3.05 -5.78
N HIS A 373 28.95 -3.64 -6.66
CA HIS A 373 28.00 -2.91 -7.50
C HIS A 373 28.65 -1.74 -8.25
N GLY A 374 29.91 -1.90 -8.65
CA GLY A 374 30.65 -0.91 -9.46
C GLY A 374 31.32 0.19 -8.68
N SER A 375 31.36 0.05 -7.37
CA SER A 375 31.92 1.04 -6.49
C SER A 375 32.81 0.43 -5.42
N ARG A 376 33.52 1.28 -4.69
CA ARG A 376 34.41 0.91 -3.58
C ARG A 376 33.92 1.55 -2.30
N MET A 377 34.25 0.92 -1.19
CA MET A 377 33.92 1.46 0.12
C MET A 377 34.68 2.78 0.37
N ASN A 378 33.96 3.83 0.76
CA ASN A 378 34.57 5.08 1.19
C ASN A 378 34.98 4.96 2.66
N MET A 379 36.28 4.80 2.90
CA MET A 379 36.82 4.61 4.25
C MET A 379 36.55 5.81 5.17
N SER A 380 36.60 7.04 4.65
CA SER A 380 36.33 8.26 5.43
C SER A 380 34.87 8.33 5.88
N LYS A 381 33.91 8.07 4.98
CA LYS A 381 32.48 8.00 5.36
C LYS A 381 32.23 6.85 6.34
N TRP A 382 32.91 5.73 6.16
CA TRP A 382 32.81 4.57 7.06
C TRP A 382 33.32 4.86 8.47
N MET A 383 34.41 5.61 8.62
CA MET A 383 34.91 6.04 9.93
C MET A 383 33.87 6.91 10.67
N ALA A 384 33.05 7.65 9.92
CA ALA A 384 31.96 8.47 10.43
C ALA A 384 30.61 7.72 10.58
N ARG A 385 30.55 6.39 10.40
CA ARG A 385 29.28 5.63 10.48
C ARG A 385 28.57 5.69 11.84
N HIS A 386 29.30 6.05 12.89
CA HIS A 386 28.74 6.21 14.23
C HIS A 386 28.28 7.65 14.51
N ASP A 387 28.55 8.58 13.60
CA ASP A 387 28.04 9.96 13.66
C ASP A 387 26.62 10.01 13.10
N GLU A 388 25.65 10.10 14.00
CA GLU A 388 24.22 10.19 13.65
C GLU A 388 23.89 11.45 12.83
N ILE A 389 24.56 12.57 13.11
CA ILE A 389 24.34 13.85 12.43
C ILE A 389 24.76 13.70 10.96
N GLN A 390 25.93 13.10 10.71
CA GLN A 390 26.40 12.85 9.35
C GLN A 390 25.51 11.85 8.61
N ARG A 391 25.10 10.75 9.25
CA ARG A 391 24.20 9.76 8.61
C ARG A 391 22.84 10.34 8.25
N LYS A 392 22.29 11.24 9.06
CA LYS A 392 21.06 12.00 8.73
C LYS A 392 21.31 13.00 7.61
N ALA A 393 22.45 13.69 7.61
CA ALA A 393 22.80 14.66 6.58
C ALA A 393 22.99 14.03 5.20
N TRP A 394 23.56 12.82 5.13
CA TRP A 394 23.79 12.09 3.88
C TRP A 394 22.57 11.32 3.37
N PHE A 395 21.52 11.19 4.18
CA PHE A 395 20.36 10.39 3.84
C PHE A 395 19.36 11.14 2.95
N TYR A 396 18.87 10.43 1.93
CA TYR A 396 17.70 10.76 1.14
C TYR A 396 17.13 9.46 0.56
N HIS A 397 15.82 9.41 0.33
CA HIS A 397 15.17 8.27 -0.32
C HIS A 397 15.69 8.11 -1.76
N GLN A 398 16.14 6.90 -2.13
CA GLN A 398 16.71 6.56 -3.43
C GLN A 398 16.01 5.34 -4.04
N PRO A 399 16.16 5.09 -5.36
CA PRO A 399 15.48 3.97 -6.03
C PRO A 399 15.75 2.61 -5.40
N ARG A 400 16.96 2.39 -4.87
CA ARG A 400 17.31 1.17 -4.12
C ARG A 400 16.45 0.93 -2.87
N HIS A 401 15.85 1.96 -2.27
CA HIS A 401 14.98 1.79 -1.11
C HIS A 401 13.60 1.24 -1.53
N ASP A 402 13.09 1.64 -2.70
CA ASP A 402 11.91 1.00 -3.30
C ASP A 402 12.21 -0.46 -3.64
N VAL A 403 13.43 -0.78 -4.11
CA VAL A 403 13.87 -2.16 -4.32
C VAL A 403 13.99 -2.96 -3.02
N GLU A 404 14.53 -2.38 -1.94
CA GLU A 404 14.50 -3.01 -0.62
C GLU A 404 13.06 -3.32 -0.18
N SER A 405 12.11 -2.43 -0.50
CA SER A 405 10.69 -2.65 -0.22
C SER A 405 10.09 -3.82 -1.02
N VAL A 406 10.51 -4.02 -2.28
CA VAL A 406 10.22 -5.24 -3.05
C VAL A 406 10.80 -6.47 -2.36
N GLY A 407 12.02 -6.38 -1.81
CA GLY A 407 12.65 -7.47 -1.05
C GLY A 407 11.86 -7.88 0.19
N TRP A 408 11.34 -6.90 0.94
CA TRP A 408 10.43 -7.16 2.04
C TRP A 408 9.11 -7.77 1.58
N CYS A 409 8.58 -7.36 0.42
CA CYS A 409 7.40 -8.01 -0.19
C CYS A 409 7.68 -9.49 -0.52
N ILE A 410 8.85 -9.81 -1.06
CA ILE A 410 9.28 -11.18 -1.36
C ILE A 410 9.32 -12.04 -0.09
N ILE A 411 10.02 -11.56 0.94
CA ILE A 411 10.16 -12.28 2.22
C ILE A 411 8.78 -12.50 2.86
N ALA A 412 7.96 -11.46 2.98
CA ALA A 412 6.65 -11.54 3.60
C ALA A 412 5.70 -12.51 2.87
N PHE A 413 5.75 -12.51 1.52
CA PHE A 413 4.91 -13.39 0.72
C PHE A 413 5.33 -14.85 0.91
N ILE A 414 6.61 -15.16 0.74
CA ILE A 414 7.11 -16.55 0.79
C ILE A 414 6.93 -17.14 2.20
N LEU A 415 7.12 -16.35 3.26
CA LEU A 415 6.83 -16.79 4.64
C LEU A 415 5.37 -17.19 4.84
N ARG A 416 4.43 -16.54 4.15
CA ARG A 416 2.98 -16.81 4.29
C ARG A 416 2.40 -17.74 3.24
N ALA A 417 3.16 -18.03 2.19
CA ALA A 417 2.70 -18.84 1.07
C ALA A 417 2.37 -20.26 1.53
N GLN A 418 1.19 -20.73 1.15
CA GLN A 418 0.69 -22.07 1.43
C GLN A 418 0.54 -22.80 0.10
N PRO A 419 1.21 -23.94 -0.12
CA PRO A 419 0.92 -24.79 -1.27
C PRO A 419 -0.55 -25.26 -1.28
N LYS A 420 -1.12 -25.42 -2.47
CA LYS A 420 -2.55 -25.74 -2.65
C LYS A 420 -2.96 -27.13 -2.15
N GLU A 421 -2.05 -28.08 -2.15
CA GLU A 421 -2.36 -29.46 -1.79
C GLU A 421 -2.79 -29.61 -0.32
N PRO A 422 -3.82 -30.43 -0.03
CA PRO A 422 -4.22 -30.74 1.33
C PRO A 422 -3.23 -31.72 1.96
N GLY A 423 -2.61 -31.39 3.10
CA GLY A 423 -2.09 -32.45 3.97
C GLY A 423 -0.89 -32.18 4.85
N ASP A 424 -0.08 -31.16 4.62
CA ASP A 424 1.11 -30.97 5.46
C ASP A 424 0.74 -30.15 6.71
N VAL A 425 0.47 -30.85 7.81
CA VAL A 425 0.56 -30.23 9.14
C VAL A 425 2.02 -29.92 9.37
N GLU A 426 2.37 -28.64 9.41
CA GLU A 426 3.75 -28.23 9.67
C GLU A 426 4.13 -28.64 11.10
N ASP A 427 5.18 -29.45 11.24
CA ASP A 427 5.63 -30.02 12.52
C ASP A 427 6.04 -28.95 13.55
N SER A 428 6.49 -27.77 13.08
CA SER A 428 6.80 -26.62 13.93
C SER A 428 6.71 -25.30 13.17
N LEU A 429 6.00 -24.32 13.75
CA LEU A 429 5.90 -22.94 13.27
C LEU A 429 6.89 -21.99 13.96
N GLU A 430 7.82 -22.50 14.77
CA GLU A 430 8.67 -21.67 15.64
C GLU A 430 9.52 -20.66 14.85
N GLU A 431 10.21 -21.11 13.80
CA GLU A 431 11.03 -20.22 12.96
C GLU A 431 10.18 -19.30 12.08
N LEU A 432 8.99 -19.73 11.65
CA LEU A 432 8.02 -18.83 11.02
C LEU A 432 7.62 -17.70 11.97
N HIS A 433 7.32 -18.03 13.22
CA HIS A 433 6.89 -17.05 14.22
C HIS A 433 8.01 -16.06 14.54
N LYS A 434 9.24 -16.55 14.75
CA LYS A 434 10.42 -15.70 14.97
C LYS A 434 10.69 -14.77 13.78
N SER A 435 10.68 -15.30 12.56
CA SER A 435 10.91 -14.47 11.36
C SER A 435 9.82 -13.41 11.19
N TRP A 436 8.56 -13.78 11.42
CA TRP A 436 7.43 -12.86 11.33
C TRP A 436 7.48 -11.75 12.39
N GLU A 437 7.88 -12.07 13.63
CA GLU A 437 8.09 -11.10 14.70
C GLU A 437 9.19 -10.10 14.33
N ILE A 438 10.33 -10.59 13.79
CA ILE A 438 11.42 -9.72 13.35
C ILE A 438 10.98 -8.83 12.18
N LEU A 439 10.28 -9.40 11.19
CA LEU A 439 9.79 -8.68 10.01
C LEU A 439 8.77 -7.59 10.37
N SER A 440 7.84 -7.91 11.28
CA SER A 440 6.80 -6.98 11.74
C SER A 440 7.30 -5.97 12.76
N GLY A 441 8.51 -6.19 13.30
CA GLY A 441 9.14 -5.34 14.29
C GLY A 441 9.88 -4.14 13.69
N PRO A 442 10.29 -3.19 14.56
CA PRO A 442 11.02 -1.99 14.14
C PRO A 442 12.48 -2.27 13.74
N VAL A 443 13.02 -3.45 14.06
CA VAL A 443 14.41 -3.83 13.79
C VAL A 443 14.44 -5.11 12.98
N ARG A 444 14.48 -4.98 11.66
CA ARG A 444 14.48 -6.11 10.71
C ARG A 444 15.86 -6.74 10.46
N LEU A 445 16.94 -6.18 11.02
CA LEU A 445 18.32 -6.63 10.77
C LEU A 445 18.57 -8.11 11.13
N GLY A 446 17.83 -8.65 12.11
CA GLY A 446 17.99 -10.02 12.57
C GLY A 446 17.73 -11.08 11.48
N LEU A 447 16.92 -10.77 10.45
CA LEU A 447 16.68 -11.70 9.35
C LEU A 447 17.89 -11.89 8.43
N PHE A 448 18.80 -10.90 8.35
CA PHE A 448 19.97 -11.01 7.48
C PHE A 448 21.10 -11.83 8.09
N THR A 449 21.03 -12.15 9.39
CA THR A 449 22.01 -13.04 10.05
C THR A 449 21.61 -14.50 9.98
N TRP A 450 20.47 -14.82 9.40
CA TRP A 450 19.96 -16.18 9.35
C TRP A 450 20.73 -17.04 8.34
N PRO A 451 21.30 -18.18 8.75
CA PRO A 451 21.84 -19.14 7.80
C PRO A 451 20.72 -19.78 6.98
N ARG A 452 21.10 -20.38 5.85
CA ARG A 452 20.20 -21.08 4.93
C ARG A 452 19.22 -22.03 5.63
N GLN A 453 19.69 -22.81 6.61
CA GLN A 453 18.87 -23.79 7.32
C GLN A 453 17.76 -23.15 8.18
N GLN A 454 17.97 -21.93 8.70
CA GLN A 454 16.93 -21.22 9.44
C GLN A 454 15.84 -20.71 8.49
N TRP A 455 16.24 -20.19 7.32
CA TRP A 455 15.29 -19.85 6.26
C TRP A 455 14.46 -21.07 5.84
N GLU A 456 15.12 -22.18 5.52
CA GLU A 456 14.45 -23.44 5.13
C GLU A 456 13.39 -23.89 6.16
N ARG A 457 13.68 -23.75 7.46
CA ARG A 457 12.76 -24.10 8.56
C ARG A 457 11.62 -23.11 8.78
N ALA A 458 11.80 -21.84 8.40
CA ALA A 458 10.73 -20.84 8.50
C ALA A 458 9.72 -20.95 7.35
N LEU A 459 10.13 -21.52 6.21
CA LEU A 459 9.25 -21.73 5.06
C LEU A 459 8.39 -22.99 5.23
N HIS A 460 7.30 -23.07 4.46
CA HIS A 460 6.60 -24.34 4.30
C HIS A 460 7.59 -25.39 3.77
N PRO A 461 7.57 -26.67 4.21
CA PRO A 461 8.56 -27.67 3.80
C PRO A 461 8.77 -27.77 2.28
N LYS A 462 7.67 -27.78 1.50
CA LYS A 462 7.72 -27.74 0.02
C LYS A 462 8.38 -26.49 -0.58
N LEU A 463 8.46 -25.39 0.15
CA LEU A 463 9.09 -24.14 -0.26
C LEU A 463 10.51 -23.97 0.28
N GLY A 464 11.03 -24.95 1.05
CA GLY A 464 12.36 -24.88 1.67
C GLY A 464 13.49 -24.59 0.68
N PHE A 465 13.38 -25.07 -0.57
CA PHE A 465 14.38 -24.80 -1.62
C PHE A 465 14.63 -23.30 -1.88
N LEU A 466 13.70 -22.41 -1.50
CA LEU A 466 13.86 -20.96 -1.61
C LEU A 466 14.76 -20.36 -0.50
N GLY A 467 15.19 -21.14 0.49
CA GLY A 467 16.00 -20.65 1.61
C GLY A 467 17.34 -20.05 1.19
N ASP A 468 18.03 -20.66 0.21
CA ASP A 468 19.27 -20.10 -0.35
C ASP A 468 19.02 -18.80 -1.13
N PHE A 469 17.89 -18.73 -1.85
CA PHE A 469 17.48 -17.51 -2.55
C PHE A 469 17.22 -16.36 -1.56
N LEU A 470 16.50 -16.60 -0.45
CA LEU A 470 16.26 -15.59 0.58
C LEU A 470 17.54 -15.14 1.28
N LEU A 471 18.47 -16.06 1.54
CA LEU A 471 19.79 -15.74 2.06
C LEU A 471 20.55 -14.77 1.13
N ARG A 472 20.60 -15.09 -0.17
CA ARG A 472 21.28 -14.25 -1.17
C ARG A 472 20.59 -12.90 -1.37
N LEU A 473 19.25 -12.88 -1.36
CA LEU A 473 18.45 -11.66 -1.39
C LEU A 473 18.80 -10.76 -0.19
N GLY A 474 18.84 -11.36 1.00
CA GLY A 474 19.26 -10.69 2.23
C GLY A 474 20.66 -10.10 2.15
N GLY A 475 21.62 -10.81 1.55
CA GLY A 475 22.99 -10.32 1.33
C GLY A 475 23.10 -9.08 0.43
N GLN A 476 22.11 -8.87 -0.46
CA GLN A 476 22.00 -7.64 -1.27
C GLN A 476 21.20 -6.54 -0.56
N MET A 477 20.32 -6.90 0.38
CA MET A 477 19.55 -5.93 1.18
C MET A 477 20.33 -5.38 2.36
N GLU A 478 21.15 -6.21 3.03
CA GLU A 478 21.85 -5.88 4.28
C GLU A 478 22.70 -4.59 4.20
N PRO A 479 23.51 -4.35 3.15
CA PRO A 479 24.49 -3.26 3.12
C PRO A 479 23.86 -1.87 2.99
N GLU A 480 24.51 -0.86 3.58
CA GLU A 480 24.22 0.54 3.29
C GLU A 480 25.10 1.06 2.14
N TYR A 481 24.51 1.06 0.93
CA TYR A 481 25.18 1.51 -0.28
C TYR A 481 25.52 3.01 -0.30
N GLY A 482 24.95 3.81 0.61
CA GLY A 482 25.32 5.23 0.79
C GLY A 482 26.78 5.46 1.21
N PHE A 483 27.47 4.41 1.68
CA PHE A 483 28.91 4.45 2.02
C PHE A 483 29.86 4.13 0.87
N LEU A 484 29.34 3.79 -0.31
CA LEU A 484 30.15 3.56 -1.49
C LEU A 484 30.50 4.88 -2.20
N ASP A 485 31.68 4.92 -2.83
CA ASP A 485 32.18 6.08 -3.57
C ASP A 485 33.05 5.63 -4.78
N PRO A 486 32.69 6.01 -6.02
CA PRO A 486 31.51 6.82 -6.40
C PRO A 486 30.18 6.13 -6.02
N PRO A 487 29.05 6.83 -5.84
CA PRO A 487 27.77 6.16 -5.59
C PRO A 487 27.49 5.12 -6.69
N PRO A 488 26.96 3.92 -6.35
CA PRO A 488 26.64 2.92 -7.36
C PRO A 488 25.56 3.46 -8.32
N PRO A 489 25.46 2.92 -9.54
CA PRO A 489 24.38 3.23 -10.47
C PRO A 489 23.01 3.11 -9.78
N GLU A 490 22.06 3.98 -10.09
CA GLU A 490 20.78 4.03 -9.35
C GLU A 490 19.94 2.75 -9.45
N ASP A 491 20.10 2.00 -10.53
CA ASP A 491 19.44 0.74 -10.82
C ASP A 491 20.25 -0.50 -10.40
N HIS A 492 21.37 -0.33 -9.69
CA HIS A 492 22.25 -1.43 -9.28
C HIS A 492 21.50 -2.53 -8.51
N LEU A 493 20.60 -2.14 -7.60
CA LEU A 493 19.87 -3.10 -6.77
C LEU A 493 18.73 -3.77 -7.55
N HIS A 494 18.13 -3.07 -8.54
CA HIS A 494 17.19 -3.68 -9.48
C HIS A 494 17.88 -4.81 -10.23
N GLU A 495 19.06 -4.54 -10.81
CA GLU A 495 19.87 -5.53 -11.53
C GLU A 495 20.20 -6.74 -10.64
N ALA A 496 20.68 -6.50 -9.43
CA ALA A 496 21.05 -7.56 -8.50
C ALA A 496 19.86 -8.48 -8.16
N PHE A 497 18.70 -7.90 -7.86
CA PHE A 497 17.50 -8.67 -7.55
C PHE A 497 16.97 -9.42 -8.78
N GLN A 498 16.97 -8.78 -9.95
CA GLN A 498 16.54 -9.39 -11.20
C GLN A 498 17.39 -10.61 -11.56
N ARG A 499 18.72 -10.55 -11.39
CA ARG A 499 19.61 -11.71 -11.57
C ARG A 499 19.32 -12.83 -10.59
N LEU A 500 19.08 -12.53 -9.32
CA LEU A 500 18.71 -13.53 -8.31
C LEU A 500 17.37 -14.20 -8.63
N LEU A 501 16.37 -13.41 -9.03
CA LEU A 501 15.05 -13.91 -9.45
C LEU A 501 15.15 -14.79 -10.69
N LEU A 502 15.90 -14.37 -11.72
CA LEU A 502 16.10 -15.19 -12.92
C LEU A 502 16.77 -16.52 -12.61
N ASN A 503 17.82 -16.53 -11.78
CA ASN A 503 18.47 -17.76 -11.35
C ASN A 503 17.49 -18.68 -10.62
N GLN A 504 16.65 -18.14 -9.73
CA GLN A 504 15.68 -18.93 -8.98
C GLN A 504 14.54 -19.45 -9.86
N ILE A 505 14.04 -18.64 -10.80
CA ILE A 505 12.98 -19.06 -11.74
C ILE A 505 13.51 -20.17 -12.67
N HIS A 506 14.76 -20.06 -13.13
CA HIS A 506 15.38 -21.04 -14.01
C HIS A 506 15.74 -22.35 -13.29
N SER A 507 16.14 -22.28 -12.02
CA SER A 507 16.52 -23.48 -11.24
C SER A 507 15.32 -24.32 -10.79
N MET A 508 14.10 -23.77 -10.85
CA MET A 508 12.88 -24.51 -10.51
C MET A 508 12.54 -25.56 -11.57
N THR A 509 12.60 -26.83 -11.19
CA THR A 509 12.21 -27.96 -12.04
C THR A 509 10.70 -28.14 -12.12
N GLU A 510 9.99 -27.81 -11.04
CA GLU A 510 8.53 -27.89 -10.93
C GLU A 510 7.98 -26.57 -10.39
N ASP A 511 6.78 -26.21 -10.84
CA ASP A 511 6.06 -25.05 -10.31
C ASP A 511 5.06 -25.50 -9.25
N ILE A 512 5.11 -24.85 -8.09
CA ILE A 512 4.26 -25.20 -6.95
C ILE A 512 3.04 -24.28 -6.97
N GLU A 513 1.86 -24.87 -7.14
CA GLU A 513 0.59 -24.15 -7.02
C GLU A 513 0.37 -23.68 -5.57
N LEU A 514 -0.07 -22.43 -5.44
CA LEU A 514 -0.32 -21.78 -4.17
C LEU A 514 -1.82 -21.71 -3.88
N ASN A 515 -2.18 -21.82 -2.60
CA ASN A 515 -3.50 -21.56 -2.10
C ASN A 515 -3.72 -20.03 -2.01
N THR A 516 -4.56 -19.50 -2.88
CA THR A 516 -4.85 -18.07 -2.97
C THR A 516 -5.90 -17.59 -1.96
N ASP A 517 -6.55 -18.51 -1.24
CA ASP A 517 -7.65 -18.22 -0.32
C ASP A 517 -7.24 -18.41 1.14
N LYS A 518 -6.25 -19.28 1.40
CA LYS A 518 -5.73 -19.56 2.74
C LYS A 518 -4.21 -19.39 2.76
N LEU A 519 -3.76 -18.42 3.54
CA LEU A 519 -2.34 -18.22 3.85
C LEU A 519 -1.96 -19.03 5.10
N ARG A 520 -0.66 -19.24 5.31
CA ARG A 520 -0.13 -19.83 6.56
C ARG A 520 -0.55 -18.98 7.77
N THR A 521 -0.95 -19.64 8.84
CA THR A 521 -1.36 -19.01 10.10
C THR A 521 -0.14 -18.40 10.79
N LEU A 522 -0.31 -17.20 11.34
CA LEU A 522 0.71 -16.49 12.08
C LEU A 522 0.21 -16.22 13.51
N PRO A 523 1.12 -16.08 14.49
CA PRO A 523 0.72 -15.76 15.85
C PRO A 523 0.21 -14.32 15.87
N GLU A 524 -0.81 -14.06 16.69
CA GLU A 524 -1.23 -12.68 16.94
C GLU A 524 -0.05 -11.89 17.51
N VAL A 525 0.42 -10.90 16.74
CA VAL A 525 1.44 -9.98 17.22
C VAL A 525 0.80 -9.11 18.29
N LYS A 526 1.10 -9.39 19.57
CA LYS A 526 0.72 -8.50 20.68
C LYS A 526 1.36 -7.14 20.45
N ARG A 527 0.59 -6.15 19.95
CA ARG A 527 1.04 -4.77 19.85
C ARG A 527 1.42 -4.31 21.26
N ARG A 528 2.72 -4.10 21.53
CA ARG A 528 3.15 -3.35 22.70
C ARG A 528 2.69 -1.91 22.49
N ASP A 529 1.89 -1.40 23.43
CA ASP A 529 1.46 -0.01 23.49
C ASP A 529 2.71 0.89 23.59
N THR A 530 3.27 1.35 22.46
CA THR A 530 4.31 2.38 22.46
C THR A 530 3.64 3.74 22.59
N ARG A 531 3.06 3.99 23.77
CA ARG A 531 2.78 5.35 24.26
C ARG A 531 4.08 5.87 24.85
N ASP A 532 4.93 6.46 24.02
CA ASP A 532 5.93 7.46 24.40
C ASP A 532 6.90 7.65 23.23
N THR A 533 6.45 8.42 22.24
CA THR A 533 7.26 9.32 21.38
C THR A 533 6.27 9.95 20.41
N ALA A 534 5.67 11.06 20.84
CA ALA A 534 4.79 11.86 20.00
C ALA A 534 5.60 12.49 18.85
N THR A 535 5.50 11.89 17.67
CA THR A 535 5.46 12.60 16.38
C THR A 535 4.28 12.03 15.59
N PRO A 536 3.54 12.85 14.83
CA PRO A 536 2.18 12.53 14.42
C PRO A 536 2.17 11.42 13.36
N PHE A 537 1.93 10.19 13.79
CA PHE A 537 1.55 9.09 12.93
C PHE A 537 0.05 9.16 12.64
N GLY A 538 -0.30 9.13 11.35
CA GLY A 538 -1.60 8.63 10.91
C GLY A 538 -1.73 7.20 11.40
N VAL A 539 -2.67 6.97 12.31
CA VAL A 539 -2.85 5.70 13.00
C VAL A 539 -3.52 4.72 12.04
N SER A 540 -2.74 3.78 11.51
CA SER A 540 -3.29 2.63 10.81
C SER A 540 -3.81 1.60 11.81
N VAL A 541 -5.14 1.60 11.99
CA VAL A 541 -5.84 0.54 12.72
C VAL A 541 -6.07 -0.61 11.75
N GLY A 542 -5.39 -1.73 12.02
CA GLY A 542 -5.48 -2.94 11.21
C GLY A 542 -6.87 -3.52 11.22
N GLN A 543 -7.26 -4.07 10.07
CA GLN A 543 -8.40 -4.97 9.94
C GLN A 543 -8.04 -6.30 10.63
N GLY A 544 -8.87 -6.68 11.59
CA GLY A 544 -8.86 -7.97 12.26
C GLY A 544 -10.24 -8.23 12.86
N GLU A 545 -10.93 -9.18 12.24
CA GLU A 545 -12.00 -10.04 12.75
C GLU A 545 -13.26 -9.41 13.38
N PHE A 546 -14.39 -10.05 13.07
CA PHE A 546 -15.73 -9.72 13.55
C PHE A 546 -15.76 -9.69 15.08
N PHE A 547 -15.81 -8.49 15.66
CA PHE A 547 -16.21 -8.34 17.05
C PHE A 547 -17.72 -8.58 17.16
N HIS A 548 -18.11 -9.65 17.83
CA HIS A 548 -19.44 -9.75 18.42
C HIS A 548 -19.55 -8.66 19.50
N ILE A 549 -20.20 -7.54 19.18
CA ILE A 549 -20.55 -6.49 20.15
C ILE A 549 -22.04 -6.59 20.43
N VAL A 550 -22.36 -6.97 21.66
CA VAL A 550 -23.67 -6.80 22.27
C VAL A 550 -23.61 -5.47 23.04
N ASN A 551 -24.28 -4.43 22.52
CA ASN A 551 -25.03 -3.38 23.23
C ASN A 551 -25.27 -2.16 22.32
N GLY A 552 -26.52 -1.66 22.30
CA GLY A 552 -26.80 -0.21 22.29
C GLY A 552 -26.80 0.63 21.00
N LEU A 553 -26.68 0.08 19.78
CA LEU A 553 -26.67 0.91 18.57
C LEU A 553 -28.05 1.54 18.26
N ILE A 554 -28.13 2.87 18.11
CA ILE A 554 -29.32 3.55 17.53
C ILE A 554 -29.04 3.91 16.07
N LEU A 555 -29.88 3.38 15.18
CA LEU A 555 -29.90 3.71 13.77
C LEU A 555 -31.10 4.63 13.49
N ILE A 556 -30.85 5.82 12.95
CA ILE A 556 -31.92 6.79 12.66
C ILE A 556 -32.37 6.63 11.20
N TYR A 557 -33.63 6.22 11.01
CA TYR A 557 -34.31 6.14 9.71
C TYR A 557 -35.26 7.31 9.51
N LEU A 558 -35.45 7.68 8.25
CA LEU A 558 -36.60 8.43 7.77
C LEU A 558 -37.35 7.54 6.78
N LEU A 559 -38.66 7.38 7.00
CA LEU A 559 -39.60 6.69 6.12
C LEU A 559 -39.69 7.39 4.76
#